data_AF-A0A1B6C6G3-F1
#
_entry.id   AF-A0A1B6C6G3-F1
#
_cell.length_a   1.000
_cell.length_b   1.000
_cell.length_c   1.000
_cell.angle_alpha   90.00
_cell.angle_beta   90.00
_cell.angle_gamma   90.00
#
_symmetry.space_group_name_H-M   'P 1'
#
loop_
_entity.id
_entity.type
_entity.pdbx_description
1 polymer ?
#
loop_
_entity_poly.entity_id
_entity_poly.type
_entity_poly.pdbx_seq_one_letter_code
_entity_poly.pdbx_strand_id
1 'polypeptide(L)'
;RRYVDKTLLLKTMFEETEHILITVPDGFGKTTNVDMIKRFLEISVNTEGKIFNKIESINYNLFKKNRLKICDHERFFNDHFGKYPVIFIDYSPLNRIKDFEDMLKALRIIIRGTYSHHEYLLREKNMFSK
;
A
#
# COMPACT_ATOMS: atom_id res chain seq x y z
N ARG A 1 -18.13 8.54 -13.93
CA ARG A 1 -17.61 9.12 -12.66
C ARG A 1 -16.23 9.71 -12.94
N ARG A 2 -15.97 10.97 -12.57
CA ARG A 2 -14.67 11.65 -12.78
C ARG A 2 -13.75 11.28 -11.62
N TYR A 3 -12.54 10.81 -11.90
CA TYR A 3 -11.50 10.64 -10.88
C TYR A 3 -11.09 12.02 -10.35
N VAL A 4 -10.97 12.15 -9.03
CA VAL A 4 -10.47 13.36 -8.36
C VAL A 4 -9.10 13.01 -7.80
N ASP A 5 -8.09 13.74 -8.25
CA ASP A 5 -6.72 13.56 -7.77
C ASP A 5 -6.57 14.02 -6.32
N LYS A 6 -6.29 13.06 -5.44
CA LYS A 6 -6.05 13.23 -4.00
C LYS A 6 -4.61 12.89 -3.61
N THR A 7 -3.68 12.84 -4.56
CA THR A 7 -2.30 12.42 -4.29
C THR A 7 -1.54 13.33 -3.33
N LEU A 8 -1.97 14.58 -3.13
CA LEU A 8 -1.41 15.46 -2.10
C LEU A 8 -1.66 14.96 -0.67
N LEU A 9 -2.59 14.02 -0.45
CA LEU A 9 -2.74 13.31 0.83
C LEU A 9 -1.43 12.63 1.28
N LEU A 10 -0.60 12.21 0.33
CA LEU A 10 0.72 11.65 0.63
C LEU A 10 1.58 12.62 1.42
N LYS A 11 1.59 13.92 1.06
CA LYS A 11 2.39 14.92 1.77
C LYS A 11 1.88 15.14 3.18
N THR A 12 0.56 15.34 3.31
CA THR A 12 -0.08 15.50 4.63
C THR A 12 0.25 14.33 5.54
N MET A 13 0.25 13.11 5.02
CA MET A 13 0.61 11.93 5.82
C MET A 13 2.06 11.92 6.31
N PHE A 14 3.01 12.48 5.56
CA PHE A 14 4.41 12.55 5.97
C PHE A 14 4.71 13.75 6.89
N GLU A 15 3.78 14.68 7.04
CA GLU A 15 3.86 15.79 7.98
C GLU A 15 3.40 15.36 9.39
N GLU A 16 2.63 14.26 9.51
CA GLU A 16 2.18 13.69 10.78
C GLU A 16 3.28 12.83 11.44
N THR A 17 3.33 12.82 12.77
CA THR A 17 4.46 12.25 13.52
C THR A 17 4.31 10.78 13.92
N GLU A 18 3.09 10.21 13.91
CA GLU A 18 2.87 8.85 14.43
C GLU A 18 1.84 8.03 13.63
N HIS A 19 0.55 8.29 13.86
CA HIS A 19 -0.55 7.47 13.37
C HIS A 19 -1.64 8.33 12.77
N ILE A 20 -2.18 7.89 11.63
CA ILE A 20 -3.22 8.63 10.91
C ILE A 20 -4.47 7.79 10.82
N LEU A 21 -5.57 8.32 11.37
CA LEU A 21 -6.90 7.75 11.22
C LEU A 21 -7.74 8.63 10.28
N ILE A 22 -8.19 8.06 9.16
CA ILE A 22 -8.98 8.78 8.15
C ILE A 22 -10.47 8.44 8.27
N THR A 23 -11.22 9.24 9.05
CA THR A 23 -12.68 9.10 9.27
C THR A 23 -13.51 9.93 8.28
N VAL A 24 -13.68 9.41 7.06
CA VAL A 24 -14.51 10.04 6.01
C VAL A 24 -15.85 9.30 5.79
N PRO A 25 -16.88 9.92 5.19
CA PRO A 25 -18.13 9.23 4.86
C PRO A 25 -17.96 8.12 3.82
N ASP A 26 -18.98 7.26 3.69
CA ASP A 26 -19.04 6.25 2.65
C ASP A 26 -19.00 6.89 1.25
N GLY A 27 -18.33 6.22 0.32
CA GLY A 27 -18.16 6.74 -1.04
C GLY A 27 -17.07 7.81 -1.21
N PHE A 28 -16.40 8.26 -0.14
CA PHE A 28 -15.29 9.21 -0.25
C PHE A 28 -14.06 8.64 -0.99
N GLY A 29 -14.00 7.32 -1.16
CA GLY A 29 -12.88 6.65 -1.82
C GLY A 29 -11.75 6.27 -0.86
N LYS A 30 -12.08 5.89 0.38
CA LYS A 30 -11.10 5.38 1.38
C LYS A 30 -10.19 4.32 0.78
N THR A 31 -10.78 3.26 0.21
CA THR A 31 -10.05 2.15 -0.42
C THR A 31 -9.12 2.65 -1.52
N THR A 32 -9.61 3.55 -2.38
CA THR A 32 -8.79 4.15 -3.45
C THR A 32 -7.63 4.98 -2.90
N ASN A 33 -7.84 5.73 -1.82
CA ASN A 33 -6.79 6.52 -1.20
C ASN A 33 -5.72 5.63 -0.54
N VAL A 34 -6.13 4.58 0.18
CA VAL A 34 -5.16 3.66 0.82
C VAL A 34 -4.38 2.87 -0.25
N ASP A 35 -5.04 2.41 -1.31
CA ASP A 35 -4.36 1.76 -2.45
C ASP A 35 -3.38 2.73 -3.16
N MET A 36 -3.76 4.00 -3.34
CA MET A 36 -2.86 5.03 -3.87
C MET A 36 -1.63 5.23 -2.98
N ILE A 37 -1.81 5.29 -1.66
CA ILE A 37 -0.71 5.39 -0.70
C ILE A 37 0.24 4.19 -0.81
N LYS A 38 -0.32 2.98 -0.79
CA LYS A 38 0.43 1.73 -0.97
C LYS A 38 1.27 1.79 -2.24
N ARG A 39 0.65 2.06 -3.39
CA ARG A 39 1.32 2.08 -4.70
C ARG A 39 2.41 3.13 -4.82
N PHE A 40 2.25 4.26 -4.15
CA PHE A 40 3.27 5.32 -4.16
C PHE A 40 4.51 4.91 -3.36
N LEU A 41 4.31 4.28 -2.19
CA LEU A 41 5.39 4.01 -1.25
C LEU A 41 6.09 2.67 -1.51
N GLU A 42 5.36 1.67 -1.99
CA GLU A 42 5.84 0.28 -2.05
C GLU A 42 7.02 0.09 -3.00
N ILE A 43 8.06 -0.57 -2.51
CA ILE A 43 9.14 -1.08 -3.35
C ILE A 43 8.55 -2.13 -4.31
N SER A 44 8.81 -1.94 -5.61
CA SER A 44 8.43 -2.93 -6.62
C SER A 44 9.42 -4.08 -6.62
N VAL A 45 8.93 -5.28 -6.29
CA VAL A 45 9.72 -6.52 -6.24
C VAL A 45 9.10 -7.57 -7.15
N ASN A 46 9.94 -8.40 -7.77
CA ASN A 46 9.46 -9.54 -8.54
C ASN A 46 9.15 -10.75 -7.64
N THR A 47 8.68 -11.84 -8.23
CA THR A 47 8.39 -13.12 -7.53
C THR A 47 9.61 -13.77 -6.89
N GLU A 48 10.82 -13.34 -7.23
CA GLU A 48 12.09 -13.81 -6.68
C GLU A 48 12.65 -12.86 -5.60
N GLY A 49 11.99 -11.73 -5.32
CA GLY A 49 12.44 -10.73 -4.36
C GLY A 49 13.43 -9.72 -4.92
N LYS A 50 13.76 -9.79 -6.22
CA LYS A 50 14.59 -8.79 -6.88
C LYS A 50 13.83 -7.47 -7.01
N ILE A 51 14.45 -6.40 -6.52
CA ILE A 51 13.92 -5.04 -6.61
C ILE A 51 14.01 -4.56 -8.07
N PHE A 52 12.90 -4.08 -8.61
CA PHE A 52 12.85 -3.43 -9.91
C PHE A 52 13.34 -1.97 -9.82
N ASN A 53 13.86 -1.47 -10.94
CA ASN A 53 14.04 -0.04 -11.10
C ASN A 53 12.68 0.66 -10.98
N LYS A 54 12.54 1.55 -9.98
CA LYS A 54 11.27 2.22 -9.70
C LYS A 54 10.71 2.98 -10.92
N ILE A 55 11.56 3.53 -11.79
CA ILE A 55 11.15 4.30 -12.98
C ILE A 55 10.45 3.42 -14.02
N GLU A 56 10.78 2.13 -14.05
CA GLU A 56 10.21 1.14 -14.98
C GLU A 56 8.94 0.48 -14.43
N SER A 57 8.59 0.74 -13.17
CA SER A 57 7.44 0.10 -12.52
C SER A 57 6.09 0.57 -13.08
N ILE A 58 5.09 -0.31 -13.00
CA ILE A 58 3.69 0.03 -13.31
C ILE A 58 3.21 1.18 -12.41
N ASN A 59 3.63 1.19 -11.14
CA ASN A 59 3.29 2.25 -10.21
C ASN A 59 3.87 3.59 -10.70
N TYR A 60 5.11 3.67 -11.15
CA TYR A 60 5.68 4.95 -11.62
C TYR A 60 4.90 5.50 -12.81
N ASN A 61 4.54 4.61 -13.75
CA ASN A 61 3.67 4.96 -14.87
C ASN A 61 2.30 5.48 -14.40
N LEU A 62 1.69 4.86 -13.39
CA LEU A 62 0.41 5.29 -12.84
C LEU A 62 0.45 6.76 -12.35
N PHE A 63 1.53 7.19 -11.70
CA PHE A 63 1.63 8.57 -11.23
C PHE A 63 2.08 9.54 -12.34
N LYS A 64 3.19 9.24 -13.02
CA LYS A 64 3.81 10.17 -13.96
C LYS A 64 3.05 10.29 -15.30
N LYS A 65 2.53 9.19 -15.87
CA LYS A 65 1.77 9.28 -17.14
C LYS A 65 0.46 10.03 -16.96
N ASN A 66 -0.18 9.88 -15.80
CA ASN A 66 -1.43 10.59 -15.48
C ASN A 66 -1.19 12.01 -14.94
N ARG A 67 0.07 12.45 -14.81
CA ARG A 67 0.45 13.79 -14.32
C ARG A 67 -0.26 14.16 -13.03
N LEU A 68 -0.27 13.23 -12.06
CA LEU A 68 -0.92 13.46 -10.78
C LEU A 68 -0.20 14.58 -10.02
N LYS A 69 -0.93 15.37 -9.24
CA LYS A 69 -0.45 16.57 -8.52
C LYS A 69 0.81 16.34 -7.69
N ILE A 70 0.96 15.15 -7.10
CA ILE A 70 2.18 14.82 -6.34
C ILE A 70 3.46 14.85 -7.20
N CYS A 71 3.35 14.70 -8.52
CA CYS A 71 4.47 14.78 -9.45
C CYS A 71 5.06 16.19 -9.57
N ASP A 72 4.30 17.24 -9.23
CA ASP A 72 4.78 18.63 -9.19
C ASP A 72 5.69 18.88 -7.97
N HIS A 73 5.70 17.95 -7.00
CA HIS A 73 6.58 17.98 -5.84
C HIS A 73 7.77 17.03 -6.04
N GLU A 74 8.65 17.34 -6.99
CA GLU A 74 9.72 16.43 -7.45
C GLU A 74 10.62 15.92 -6.32
N ARG A 75 11.03 16.78 -5.38
CA ARG A 75 11.85 16.37 -4.24
C ARG A 75 11.15 15.31 -3.40
N PHE A 76 9.92 15.58 -2.96
CA PHE A 76 9.11 14.62 -2.20
C PHE A 76 8.90 13.32 -2.98
N PHE A 77 8.57 13.43 -4.28
CA PHE A 77 8.40 12.29 -5.15
C PHE A 77 9.66 11.42 -5.21
N ASN A 78 10.82 12.02 -5.46
CA ASN A 78 12.08 11.30 -5.58
C ASN A 78 12.55 10.72 -4.24
N ASP A 79 12.26 11.41 -3.13
CA ASP A 79 12.62 11.02 -1.78
C ASP A 79 11.80 9.83 -1.28
N HIS A 80 10.53 9.73 -1.65
CA HIS A 80 9.62 8.74 -1.07
C HIS A 80 9.09 7.67 -2.03
N PHE A 81 8.98 7.96 -3.34
CA PHE A 81 8.35 7.03 -4.28
C PHE A 81 9.10 5.71 -4.38
N GLY A 82 8.39 4.60 -4.14
CA GLY A 82 8.87 3.23 -4.26
C GLY A 82 10.05 2.89 -3.36
N LYS A 83 10.16 3.51 -2.18
CA LYS A 83 11.30 3.35 -1.27
C LYS A 83 11.00 2.63 0.04
N TYR A 84 9.75 2.26 0.28
CA TYR A 84 9.34 1.67 1.55
C TYR A 84 8.93 0.21 1.42
N PRO A 85 9.34 -0.66 2.35
CA PRO A 85 8.67 -1.93 2.53
C PRO A 85 7.26 -1.64 3.07
N VAL A 86 6.23 -1.99 2.29
CA VAL A 86 4.84 -1.73 2.65
C VAL A 86 4.13 -3.05 2.89
N ILE A 87 3.53 -3.20 4.07
CA ILE A 87 2.59 -4.27 4.37
C ILE A 87 1.19 -3.67 4.28
N PHE A 88 0.38 -4.21 3.36
CA PHE A 88 -1.01 -3.79 3.19
C PHE A 88 -1.94 -4.88 3.72
N ILE A 89 -2.75 -4.55 4.72
CA ILE A 89 -3.70 -5.46 5.35
C ILE A 89 -5.12 -5.01 5.01
N ASP A 90 -5.88 -5.86 4.33
CA ASP A 90 -7.29 -5.64 4.07
C ASP A 90 -8.16 -6.38 5.09
N TYR A 91 -8.83 -5.63 5.96
CA TYR A 91 -9.76 -6.16 6.96
C TYR A 91 -11.19 -6.32 6.44
N SER A 92 -11.46 -6.09 5.16
CA SER A 92 -12.78 -6.28 4.56
C SER A 92 -13.44 -7.64 4.82
N PRO A 93 -12.71 -8.76 5.01
CA PRO A 93 -13.33 -10.03 5.40
C PRO A 93 -14.03 -10.00 6.77
N LEU A 94 -13.68 -9.06 7.66
CA LEU A 94 -14.33 -8.89 8.96
C LEU A 94 -15.70 -8.19 8.88
N ASN A 95 -16.13 -7.71 7.71
CA ASN A 95 -17.40 -7.00 7.57
C ASN A 95 -18.64 -7.89 7.74
N ARG A 96 -18.49 -9.23 7.74
CA ARG A 96 -19.61 -10.19 7.77
C ARG A 96 -19.37 -11.34 8.75
N ILE A 97 -19.04 -11.00 9.99
CA ILE A 97 -18.78 -11.98 11.06
C ILE A 97 -20.04 -12.20 11.90
N LYS A 98 -20.35 -13.45 12.19
CA LYS A 98 -21.51 -13.85 13.01
C LYS A 98 -21.12 -14.21 14.45
N ASP A 99 -19.96 -14.82 14.61
CA ASP A 99 -19.46 -15.33 15.89
C ASP A 99 -17.91 -15.32 15.94
N PHE A 100 -17.37 -15.73 17.07
CA PHE A 100 -15.92 -15.78 17.31
C PHE A 100 -15.20 -16.74 16.36
N GLU A 101 -15.80 -17.89 16.03
CA GLU A 101 -15.19 -18.87 15.13
C GLU A 101 -15.08 -18.34 13.70
N ASP A 102 -16.10 -17.64 13.22
CA ASP A 102 -16.06 -16.95 11.93
C ASP A 102 -15.02 -15.82 11.93
N MET A 103 -14.85 -15.10 13.04
CA MET A 103 -13.76 -14.11 13.19
C MET A 103 -12.39 -14.78 13.02
N LEU A 104 -12.15 -15.91 13.71
CA LEU A 104 -10.89 -16.64 13.61
C LEU A 104 -10.60 -17.09 12.17
N LYS A 105 -11.61 -17.59 11.46
CA LYS A 105 -11.48 -17.96 10.03
C LYS A 105 -11.13 -16.74 9.18
N ALA A 106 -11.81 -15.62 9.38
CA ALA A 106 -11.55 -14.39 8.63
C ALA A 106 -10.14 -13.84 8.90
N LEU A 107 -9.68 -13.83 10.14
CA LEU A 107 -8.31 -13.42 10.49
C LEU A 107 -7.26 -14.32 9.83
N ARG A 108 -7.48 -15.64 9.76
CA ARG A 108 -6.59 -16.55 9.01
C ARG A 108 -6.52 -16.19 7.52
N ILE A 109 -7.65 -15.84 6.91
CA ILE A 109 -7.70 -15.39 5.51
C ILE A 109 -6.94 -14.09 5.33
N ILE A 110 -7.13 -13.11 6.22
CA ILE A 110 -6.47 -11.80 6.18
C ILE A 110 -4.95 -11.96 6.30
N ILE A 111 -4.48 -12.72 7.28
CA ILE A 111 -3.05 -12.96 7.48
C ILE A 111 -2.47 -13.68 6.26
N ARG A 112 -3.09 -14.77 5.81
CA ARG A 112 -2.61 -15.52 4.64
C ARG A 112 -2.55 -14.64 3.39
N GLY A 113 -3.59 -13.86 3.12
CA GLY A 113 -3.65 -12.94 1.98
C GLY A 113 -2.63 -11.82 2.09
N THR A 114 -2.37 -11.30 3.29
CA THR A 114 -1.31 -10.30 3.51
C THR A 114 0.05 -10.87 3.15
N TYR A 115 0.40 -12.04 3.70
CA TYR A 115 1.72 -12.65 3.47
C TYR A 115 1.92 -13.22 2.07
N SER A 116 0.85 -13.64 1.37
CA SER A 116 0.99 -14.18 0.01
C SER A 116 1.56 -13.17 -0.98
N HIS A 117 1.35 -11.87 -0.75
CA HIS A 117 1.97 -10.81 -1.56
C HIS A 117 3.50 -10.69 -1.34
N HIS A 118 4.03 -11.34 -0.30
CA HIS A 118 5.41 -11.28 0.10
C HIS A 118 6.08 -12.66 0.16
N GLU A 119 5.60 -13.65 -0.61
CA GLU A 119 6.19 -15.01 -0.66
C GLU A 119 7.69 -15.03 -0.99
N TYR A 120 8.18 -14.02 -1.71
CA TYR A 120 9.62 -13.87 -2.00
C TYR A 120 10.48 -13.83 -0.73
N LEU A 121 9.92 -13.34 0.39
CA LEU A 121 10.59 -13.29 1.69
C LEU A 121 10.89 -14.69 2.26
N LEU A 122 10.15 -15.73 1.87
CA LEU A 122 10.42 -17.10 2.32
C LEU A 122 11.73 -17.67 1.77
N ARG A 123 12.29 -17.02 0.74
CA ARG A 123 13.55 -17.43 0.09
C ARG A 123 14.78 -16.81 0.78
N GLU A 124 14.56 -15.81 1.63
CA GLU A 124 15.62 -15.15 2.38
C GLU A 124 16.09 -16.03 3.53
N LYS A 125 17.31 -16.57 3.39
CA LYS A 125 17.90 -17.52 4.36
C LYS A 125 18.07 -16.93 5.77
N ASN A 126 18.20 -15.62 5.86
CA ASN A 126 18.48 -14.91 7.12
C ASN A 126 17.22 -14.33 7.78
N MET A 127 16.02 -14.53 7.23
CA MET A 127 14.82 -13.88 7.77
C MET A 127 14.35 -14.48 9.11
N PHE A 128 14.68 -15.75 9.36
CA PHE A 128 14.29 -16.48 10.57
C PHE A 128 15.48 -16.94 11.42
N SER A 129 16.71 -16.60 11.04
CA SER A 129 17.88 -16.84 11.88
C SER A 129 17.86 -15.85 13.04
N LYS A 130 17.69 -16.36 14.26
CA LYS A 130 17.87 -15.61 15.51
C LYS A 130 19.33 -15.27 15.77
#